data_AF-A0A0Q9L4U9-F1
#
_entry.id   AF-A0A0Q9L4U9-F1
#
_cell.length_a   1.000
_cell.length_b   1.000
_cell.length_c   1.000
_cell.angle_alpha   90.00
_cell.angle_beta   90.00
_cell.angle_gamma   90.00
#
_symmetry.space_group_name_H-M   'P 1'
#
loop_
_entity.id
_entity.type
_entity.pdbx_description
1 polymer ?
#
loop_
_entity_poly.entity_id
_entity_poly.type
_entity_poly.pdbx_seq_one_letter_code
_entity_poly.pdbx_strand_id
1 'polypeptide(L)'
;MQATTVLVEGESDRLAVETLAFRLGHDLTALRVSVVSMGGATSIVHFLDRYGPNGAGHRLFGLCDAGESRGIARALGRAGIGSGSLAELGFHVCHADLEDELIRCLGIDAVLKVIAAQGELASFRLLQRQPSLRERPITAQLRRFFGGRSGNKVRYAPLLVDALPAGHAPPPLARLVASFTL
;
A
#
# COMPACT_ATOMS: atom_id res chain seq x y z
N MET A 1 25.24 -8.05 0.19
CA MET A 1 23.98 -7.49 -0.35
C MET A 1 23.68 -6.19 0.38
N GLN A 2 23.42 -5.12 -0.36
CA GLN A 2 23.02 -3.81 0.18
C GLN A 2 21.65 -3.93 0.86
N ALA A 3 21.44 -3.25 1.99
CA ALA A 3 20.12 -3.23 2.63
C ALA A 3 19.11 -2.48 1.76
N THR A 4 17.85 -2.89 1.83
CA THR A 4 16.75 -2.32 1.07
C THR A 4 15.70 -1.75 2.01
N THR A 5 15.30 -0.51 1.80
CA THR A 5 14.16 0.10 2.50
C THR A 5 13.02 0.34 1.53
N VAL A 6 11.84 -0.15 1.88
CA VAL A 6 10.59 0.05 1.15
C VAL A 6 9.77 1.09 1.89
N LEU A 7 9.60 2.27 1.31
CA LEU A 7 8.85 3.38 1.90
C LEU A 7 7.39 3.31 1.47
N VAL A 8 6.48 3.31 2.44
CA VAL A 8 5.03 3.33 2.22
C VAL A 8 4.38 4.41 3.07
N GLU A 9 3.21 4.90 2.69
CA GLU A 9 2.60 6.06 3.35
C GLU A 9 2.15 5.72 4.78
N GLY A 10 1.43 4.62 4.95
CA GLY A 10 0.81 4.23 6.22
C GLY A 10 1.12 2.81 6.68
N GLU A 11 0.69 2.51 7.91
CA GLU A 11 0.84 1.17 8.50
C GLU A 11 0.01 0.11 7.76
N SER A 12 -1.14 0.48 7.19
CA SER A 12 -1.95 -0.42 6.35
C SER A 12 -1.17 -0.92 5.14
N ASP A 13 -0.44 -0.02 4.48
CA ASP A 13 0.34 -0.34 3.29
C ASP A 13 1.53 -1.22 3.65
N ARG A 14 2.17 -0.94 4.79
CA ARG A 14 3.26 -1.76 5.34
C ARG A 14 2.80 -3.19 5.54
N LEU A 15 1.68 -3.38 6.25
CA LEU A 15 1.12 -4.71 6.48
C LEU A 15 0.70 -5.39 5.17
N ALA A 16 0.14 -4.66 4.20
CA ALA A 16 -0.21 -5.24 2.90
C ALA A 16 1.01 -5.74 2.12
N VAL A 17 2.10 -4.96 2.09
CA VAL A 17 3.37 -5.35 1.45
C VAL A 17 3.98 -6.56 2.15
N GLU A 18 4.10 -6.52 3.48
CA GLU A 18 4.64 -7.63 4.27
C GLU A 18 3.82 -8.92 4.09
N THR A 19 2.48 -8.80 4.09
CA THR A 19 1.57 -9.94 3.88
C THR A 19 1.76 -10.53 2.48
N LEU A 20 1.80 -9.70 1.43
CA LEU A 20 2.00 -10.23 0.08
C LEU A 20 3.38 -10.87 -0.07
N ALA A 21 4.43 -10.25 0.48
CA ALA A 21 5.78 -10.82 0.45
C ALA A 21 5.84 -12.19 1.12
N PHE A 22 5.23 -12.32 2.31
CA PHE A 22 5.13 -13.59 3.02
C PHE A 22 4.35 -14.64 2.20
N ARG A 23 3.21 -14.28 1.60
CA ARG A 23 2.42 -15.18 0.74
C ARG A 23 3.20 -15.67 -0.48
N LEU A 24 4.15 -14.87 -0.98
CA LEU A 24 5.03 -15.24 -2.08
C LEU A 24 6.30 -15.99 -1.62
N GLY A 25 6.43 -16.28 -0.32
CA GLY A 25 7.56 -17.04 0.24
C GLY A 25 8.84 -16.21 0.44
N HIS A 26 8.74 -14.88 0.44
CA HIS A 26 9.89 -14.02 0.69
C HIS A 26 10.17 -13.91 2.20
N ASP A 27 11.39 -14.27 2.61
CA ASP A 27 11.94 -13.91 3.91
C ASP A 27 12.60 -12.53 3.82
N LEU A 28 11.89 -11.50 4.26
CA LEU A 28 12.37 -10.12 4.23
C LEU A 28 13.65 -9.92 5.05
N THR A 29 13.84 -10.69 6.13
CA THR A 29 15.05 -10.60 6.96
C THR A 29 16.25 -11.15 6.19
N ALA A 30 16.10 -12.34 5.58
CA ALA A 30 17.14 -12.93 4.73
C ALA A 30 17.47 -12.05 3.52
N LEU A 31 16.46 -11.38 2.94
CA LEU A 31 16.62 -10.43 1.85
C LEU A 31 17.14 -9.05 2.29
N ARG A 32 17.27 -8.78 3.60
CA ARG A 32 17.63 -7.47 4.18
C ARG A 32 16.72 -6.34 3.69
N VAL A 33 15.42 -6.64 3.58
CA VAL A 33 14.36 -5.70 3.20
C VAL A 33 13.61 -5.25 4.45
N SER A 34 13.44 -3.95 4.62
CA SER A 34 12.63 -3.36 5.69
C SER A 34 11.53 -2.49 5.09
N VAL A 35 10.27 -2.79 5.44
CA VAL A 35 9.11 -1.99 5.03
C VAL A 35 8.81 -0.95 6.11
N VAL A 36 8.88 0.33 5.74
CA VAL A 36 8.81 1.46 6.66
C VAL A 36 7.61 2.35 6.29
N SER A 37 6.66 2.45 7.21
CA SER A 37 5.55 3.40 7.12
C SER A 37 6.05 4.81 7.45
N MET A 38 5.78 5.78 6.59
CA MET A 38 6.25 7.15 6.76
C MET A 38 5.36 7.99 7.70
N GLY A 39 4.15 7.52 8.02
CA GLY A 39 3.16 8.31 8.74
C GLY A 39 2.58 9.45 7.90
N GLY A 40 2.52 9.26 6.58
CA GLY A 40 2.12 10.24 5.58
C GLY A 40 3.23 10.59 4.58
N ALA A 41 2.85 10.86 3.33
CA ALA A 41 3.79 11.14 2.25
C ALA A 41 4.62 12.43 2.46
N THR A 42 4.13 13.39 3.24
CA THR A 42 4.85 14.64 3.55
C THR A 42 6.14 14.41 4.33
N SER A 43 6.25 13.29 5.07
CA SER A 43 7.44 12.92 5.82
C SER A 43 8.58 12.37 4.94
N ILE A 44 8.36 12.14 3.64
CA ILE A 44 9.30 11.41 2.78
C ILE A 44 10.73 11.96 2.84
N VAL A 45 10.92 13.28 2.87
CA VAL A 45 12.25 13.92 2.91
C VAL A 45 13.07 13.39 4.08
N HIS A 46 12.49 13.28 5.28
CA HIS A 46 13.17 12.73 6.45
C HIS A 46 13.66 11.29 6.23
N PHE A 47 12.85 10.47 5.56
CA PHE A 47 13.19 9.08 5.26
C PHE A 47 14.24 8.96 4.16
N LEU A 48 14.22 9.84 3.16
CA LEU A 48 15.27 9.91 2.14
C LEU A 48 16.61 10.37 2.72
N ASP A 49 16.60 11.33 3.65
CA ASP A 49 17.83 11.76 4.34
C ASP A 49 18.40 10.63 5.21
N ARG A 50 17.54 9.86 5.87
CA ARG A 50 17.97 8.74 6.71
C ARG A 50 18.48 7.54 5.90
N TYR A 51 17.77 7.14 4.85
CA TYR A 51 18.03 5.87 4.15
C TYR A 51 18.64 6.03 2.76
N GLY A 52 18.54 7.22 2.16
CA GLY A 52 19.05 7.49 0.81
C GLY A 52 20.58 7.67 0.76
N PRO A 53 21.09 8.18 -0.38
CA PRO A 53 22.53 8.26 -0.65
C PRO A 53 23.36 9.03 0.39
N ASN A 54 22.77 10.05 1.00
CA ASN A 54 23.43 10.89 2.02
C ASN A 54 23.31 10.32 3.45
N GLY A 55 22.53 9.25 3.64
CA GLY A 55 22.31 8.60 4.92
C GLY A 55 22.89 7.19 4.94
N ALA A 56 22.05 6.19 5.22
CA ALA A 56 22.46 4.80 5.26
C ALA A 56 22.80 4.18 3.89
N GLY A 57 22.53 4.89 2.78
CA GLY A 57 22.82 4.41 1.43
C GLY A 57 22.12 3.10 1.10
N HIS A 58 20.86 2.94 1.52
CA HIS A 58 20.05 1.76 1.18
C HIS A 58 19.54 1.85 -0.26
N ARG A 59 19.19 0.69 -0.83
CA ARG A 59 18.31 0.67 -2.01
C ARG A 59 16.92 1.09 -1.58
N LEU A 60 16.32 2.03 -2.31
CA LEU A 60 15.00 2.56 -1.97
C LEU A 60 13.97 2.12 -3.00
N PHE A 61 12.87 1.58 -2.49
CA PHE A 61 11.64 1.36 -3.24
C PHE A 61 10.48 2.01 -2.51
N GLY A 62 9.33 2.14 -3.15
CA GLY A 62 8.15 2.59 -2.43
C GLY A 62 6.83 2.37 -3.12
N LEU A 63 5.77 2.60 -2.34
CA LEU A 63 4.38 2.62 -2.79
C LEU A 63 3.76 3.93 -2.34
N CYS A 64 3.06 4.61 -3.24
CA CYS A 64 2.34 5.83 -2.90
C CYS A 64 1.06 6.00 -3.71
N ASP A 65 0.22 6.92 -3.28
CA ASP A 65 -1.02 7.27 -3.96
C ASP A 65 -0.75 8.24 -5.13
N ALA A 66 -1.64 8.24 -6.13
CA ALA A 66 -1.51 9.12 -7.29
C ALA A 66 -1.45 10.60 -6.90
N GLY A 67 -2.17 11.00 -5.85
CA GLY A 67 -2.17 12.36 -5.32
C GLY A 67 -0.80 12.83 -4.83
N GLU A 68 0.00 11.91 -4.29
CA GLU A 68 1.30 12.20 -3.67
C GLU A 68 2.48 12.03 -4.64
N SER A 69 2.25 11.39 -5.79
CA SER A 69 3.27 11.04 -6.79
C SER A 69 4.19 12.22 -7.18
N ARG A 70 3.63 13.41 -7.42
CA ARG A 70 4.43 14.60 -7.80
C ARG A 70 5.32 15.10 -6.66
N GLY A 71 4.81 15.06 -5.44
CA GLY A 71 5.58 15.44 -4.25
C GLY A 71 6.76 14.50 -4.02
N ILE A 72 6.50 13.19 -4.16
CA ILE A 72 7.50 12.13 -4.02
C ILE A 72 8.57 12.24 -5.11
N ALA A 73 8.18 12.39 -6.38
CA ALA A 73 9.13 12.54 -7.48
C ALA A 73 10.07 13.75 -7.26
N ARG A 74 9.52 14.87 -6.78
CA ARG A 74 10.32 16.05 -6.44
C ARG A 74 11.28 15.79 -5.28
N ALA A 75 10.83 15.06 -4.26
CA ALA A 75 11.66 14.71 -3.11
C ALA A 75 12.82 13.80 -3.51
N LEU A 76 12.57 12.77 -4.34
CA LEU A 76 13.60 11.86 -4.86
C LEU A 76 14.67 12.60 -5.66
N GLY A 77 14.26 13.51 -6.55
CA GLY A 77 15.20 14.33 -7.33
C GLY A 77 16.07 15.21 -6.44
N ARG A 78 15.51 15.81 -5.38
CA ARG A 78 16.26 16.62 -4.42
C ARG A 78 17.23 15.80 -3.57
N ALA A 79 16.87 14.56 -3.26
CA ALA A 79 17.72 13.64 -2.49
C ALA A 79 18.84 13.02 -3.35
N GLY A 80 18.92 13.33 -4.64
CA GLY A 80 19.96 12.81 -5.55
C GLY A 80 19.75 11.36 -5.97
N ILE A 81 18.54 10.82 -5.82
CA ILE A 81 18.23 9.42 -6.18
C ILE A 81 18.12 9.25 -7.71
N GLY A 82 17.70 10.30 -8.43
CA GLY A 82 17.71 10.34 -9.87
C GLY A 82 16.61 11.23 -10.46
N SER A 83 16.65 11.37 -11.77
CA SER A 83 15.62 12.03 -12.58
C SER A 83 15.00 10.99 -13.51
N GLY A 84 13.70 10.72 -13.39
CA GLY A 84 13.00 9.71 -14.16
C GLY A 84 11.55 9.59 -13.70
N SER A 85 10.80 8.70 -14.33
CA SER A 85 9.49 8.31 -13.80
C SER A 85 9.65 7.61 -12.45
N LEU A 86 8.63 7.69 -11.59
CA LEU A 86 8.66 7.01 -10.29
C LEU A 86 8.92 5.51 -10.43
N ALA A 87 8.33 4.87 -11.45
CA ALA A 87 8.50 3.45 -11.69
C ALA A 87 9.96 3.08 -12.01
N GLU A 88 10.67 3.89 -12.79
CA GLU A 88 12.10 3.70 -13.06
C GLU A 88 12.95 3.90 -11.80
N LEU A 89 12.50 4.77 -10.89
CA LEU A 89 13.15 5.01 -9.60
C LEU A 89 12.75 3.99 -8.52
N GLY A 90 11.96 2.95 -8.86
CA GLY A 90 11.54 1.92 -7.91
C GLY A 90 10.33 2.29 -7.03
N PHE A 91 9.60 3.35 -7.39
CA PHE A 91 8.40 3.80 -6.71
C PHE A 91 7.16 3.50 -7.56
N HIS A 92 6.23 2.75 -6.99
CA HIS A 92 4.98 2.36 -7.63
C HIS A 92 3.83 3.22 -7.11
N VAL A 93 2.89 3.52 -8.01
CA VAL A 93 1.80 4.46 -7.75
C VAL A 93 0.45 3.75 -7.85
N CYS A 94 -0.32 3.80 -6.76
CA CYS A 94 -1.72 3.38 -6.74
C CYS A 94 -2.60 4.41 -7.48
N HIS A 95 -3.68 3.97 -8.13
CA HIS A 95 -4.58 4.85 -8.85
C HIS A 95 -5.27 5.87 -7.93
N ALA A 96 -5.85 5.40 -6.82
CA ALA A 96 -6.48 6.26 -5.82
C ALA A 96 -5.83 6.07 -4.46
N ASP A 97 -5.91 4.85 -3.94
CA ASP A 97 -5.19 4.35 -2.77
C ASP A 97 -5.04 2.83 -2.86
N LEU A 98 -4.27 2.22 -1.96
CA LEU A 98 -4.09 0.77 -1.95
C LEU A 98 -5.41 0.02 -1.71
N GLU A 99 -6.33 0.56 -0.91
CA GLU A 99 -7.63 -0.09 -0.71
C GLU A 99 -8.46 -0.13 -1.99
N ASP A 100 -8.45 0.94 -2.79
CA ASP A 100 -9.09 0.95 -4.12
C ASP A 100 -8.51 -0.14 -5.04
N GLU A 101 -7.18 -0.25 -5.09
CA GLU A 101 -6.50 -1.29 -5.87
C GLU A 101 -6.94 -2.69 -5.44
N LEU A 102 -6.95 -2.96 -4.13
CA LEU A 102 -7.36 -4.26 -3.58
C LEU A 102 -8.84 -4.55 -3.86
N ILE A 103 -9.73 -3.57 -3.69
CA ILE A 103 -11.16 -3.73 -3.98
C ILE A 103 -11.39 -4.02 -5.46
N ARG A 104 -10.73 -3.29 -6.38
CA ARG A 104 -10.86 -3.52 -7.82
C ARG A 104 -10.32 -4.88 -8.23
N CYS A 105 -9.24 -5.33 -7.61
CA CYS A 105 -8.60 -6.60 -7.93
C CYS A 105 -9.40 -7.81 -7.40
N LEU A 106 -9.90 -7.74 -6.16
CA LEU A 106 -10.73 -8.79 -5.54
C LEU A 106 -12.15 -8.84 -6.12
N GLY A 107 -12.71 -7.68 -6.47
CA GLY A 107 -14.13 -7.53 -6.74
C GLY A 107 -14.99 -7.45 -5.47
N ILE A 108 -16.17 -6.85 -5.61
CA ILE A 108 -17.07 -6.52 -4.50
C ILE A 108 -17.45 -7.76 -3.68
N ASP A 109 -17.80 -8.87 -4.33
CA ASP A 109 -18.29 -10.06 -3.62
C ASP A 109 -17.24 -10.70 -2.73
N ALA A 110 -15.99 -10.77 -3.18
CA ALA A 110 -14.88 -11.27 -2.37
C ALA A 110 -14.61 -10.37 -1.17
N VAL A 111 -14.63 -9.05 -1.37
CA VAL A 111 -14.48 -8.07 -0.27
C VAL A 111 -15.61 -8.21 0.75
N LEU A 112 -16.86 -8.39 0.31
CA LEU A 112 -18.00 -8.61 1.22
C LEU A 112 -17.87 -9.91 2.02
N LYS A 113 -17.31 -10.98 1.41
CA LYS A 113 -17.02 -12.23 2.14
C LYS A 113 -15.96 -12.01 3.22
N VAL A 114 -14.92 -11.22 2.96
CA VAL A 114 -13.91 -10.84 3.97
C VAL A 114 -14.58 -10.10 5.13
N ILE A 115 -15.41 -9.09 4.85
CA ILE A 115 -16.15 -8.34 5.89
C ILE A 115 -17.10 -9.25 6.67
N ALA A 116 -17.77 -10.19 6.00
CA ALA A 116 -18.66 -11.16 6.64
C ALA A 116 -17.90 -12.11 7.57
N ALA A 117 -16.73 -12.60 7.16
CA ALA A 117 -15.86 -13.43 7.99
C ALA A 117 -15.35 -12.70 9.24
N GLN A 118 -15.26 -11.37 9.19
CA GLN A 118 -14.96 -10.52 10.35
C GLN A 118 -16.18 -10.19 11.23
N GLY A 119 -17.37 -10.69 10.88
CA GLY A 119 -18.62 -10.41 11.59
C GLY A 119 -19.16 -8.99 11.38
N GLU A 120 -18.62 -8.24 10.42
CA GLU A 120 -18.93 -6.80 10.28
C GLU A 120 -19.91 -6.47 9.14
N LEU A 121 -20.53 -7.47 8.53
CA LEU A 121 -21.47 -7.25 7.42
C LEU A 121 -22.64 -6.34 7.84
N ALA A 122 -23.17 -6.51 9.05
CA ALA A 122 -24.21 -5.64 9.60
C ALA A 122 -23.74 -4.19 9.73
N SER A 123 -22.50 -3.96 10.19
CA SER A 123 -21.89 -2.63 10.25
C SER A 123 -21.77 -2.01 8.86
N PHE A 124 -21.37 -2.79 7.85
CA PHE A 124 -21.32 -2.32 6.48
C PHE A 124 -22.72 -1.94 5.96
N ARG A 125 -23.75 -2.78 6.16
CA ARG A 125 -25.13 -2.46 5.76
C ARG A 125 -25.67 -1.20 6.43
N LEU A 126 -25.32 -0.93 7.68
CA LEU A 126 -25.67 0.33 8.35
C LEU A 126 -25.00 1.53 7.70
N LEU A 127 -23.72 1.41 7.34
CA LEU A 127 -22.99 2.45 6.62
C LEU A 127 -23.62 2.76 5.25
N GLN A 128 -24.09 1.74 4.52
CA GLN A 128 -24.77 1.92 3.24
C GLN A 128 -26.07 2.74 3.35
N ARG A 129 -26.71 2.79 4.51
CA ARG A 129 -27.95 3.58 4.72
C ARG A 129 -27.68 5.07 4.95
N GLN A 130 -26.43 5.47 5.16
CA GLN A 130 -26.08 6.87 5.42
C GLN A 130 -26.38 7.73 4.19
N PRO A 131 -27.01 8.91 4.32
CA PRO A 131 -27.38 9.77 3.19
C PRO A 131 -26.21 10.13 2.28
N SER A 132 -25.02 10.36 2.83
CA SER A 132 -23.80 10.69 2.08
C SER A 132 -23.24 9.53 1.25
N LEU A 133 -23.70 8.30 1.49
CA LEU A 133 -23.14 7.07 0.93
C LEU A 133 -24.15 6.22 0.15
N ARG A 134 -25.44 6.29 0.46
CA ARG A 134 -26.46 5.38 -0.10
C ARG A 134 -26.56 5.39 -1.63
N GLU A 135 -26.29 6.54 -2.24
CA GLU A 135 -26.31 6.74 -3.71
C GLU A 135 -24.91 6.63 -4.34
N ARG A 136 -23.86 6.42 -3.53
CA ARG A 136 -22.49 6.23 -4.02
C ARG A 136 -22.32 4.80 -4.53
N PRO A 137 -21.41 4.56 -5.51
CA PRO A 137 -21.01 3.21 -5.90
C PRO A 137 -20.53 2.37 -4.71
N ILE A 138 -20.76 1.06 -4.75
CA ILE A 138 -20.39 0.14 -3.67
C ILE A 138 -18.89 0.21 -3.36
N THR A 139 -18.04 0.40 -4.38
CA THR A 139 -16.59 0.57 -4.20
C THR A 139 -16.26 1.78 -3.32
N ALA A 140 -16.94 2.91 -3.52
CA ALA A 140 -16.78 4.09 -2.66
C ALA A 140 -17.31 3.87 -1.24
N GLN A 141 -18.41 3.10 -1.09
CA GLN A 141 -18.92 2.71 0.23
C GLN A 141 -17.94 1.80 0.97
N LEU A 142 -17.31 0.83 0.28
CA LEU A 142 -16.29 -0.06 0.83
C LEU A 142 -15.03 0.71 1.24
N ARG A 143 -14.52 1.60 0.37
CA ARG A 143 -13.42 2.50 0.72
C ARG A 143 -13.74 3.34 1.96
N ARG A 144 -14.96 3.87 2.05
CA ARG A 144 -15.42 4.58 3.26
C ARG A 144 -15.52 3.67 4.48
N PHE A 145 -15.91 2.41 4.33
CA PHE A 145 -15.96 1.45 5.44
C PHE A 145 -14.56 1.15 6.00
N PHE A 146 -13.56 0.99 5.13
CA PHE A 146 -12.17 0.76 5.54
C PHE A 146 -11.52 2.03 6.11
N GLY A 147 -11.73 3.19 5.49
CA GLY A 147 -11.15 4.46 5.94
C GLY A 147 -11.93 5.19 7.04
N GLY A 148 -13.18 4.80 7.32
CA GLY A 148 -14.11 5.57 8.15
C GLY A 148 -13.99 5.33 9.65
N ARG A 149 -13.32 4.26 10.08
CA ARG A 149 -13.06 3.93 11.50
C ARG A 149 -11.55 3.88 11.72
N SER A 150 -11.11 4.42 12.85
CA SER A 150 -9.70 4.32 13.24
C SER A 150 -9.26 2.86 13.29
N GLY A 151 -8.09 2.56 12.70
CA GLY A 151 -7.51 1.22 12.67
C GLY A 151 -8.11 0.25 11.63
N ASN A 152 -9.24 0.57 10.98
CA ASN A 152 -9.84 -0.37 10.01
C ASN A 152 -8.94 -0.63 8.81
N LYS A 153 -8.28 0.40 8.26
CA LYS A 153 -7.31 0.23 7.17
C LYS A 153 -6.21 -0.77 7.54
N VAL A 154 -5.62 -0.60 8.72
CA VAL A 154 -4.56 -1.48 9.26
C VAL A 154 -5.06 -2.90 9.45
N ARG A 155 -6.27 -3.07 10.01
CA ARG A 155 -6.88 -4.39 10.23
C ARG A 155 -7.21 -5.11 8.93
N TYR A 156 -7.76 -4.42 7.94
CA TYR A 156 -8.29 -5.04 6.72
C TYR A 156 -7.25 -5.21 5.61
N ALA A 157 -6.19 -4.40 5.58
CA ALA A 157 -5.11 -4.54 4.60
C ALA A 157 -4.59 -5.99 4.45
N PRO A 158 -4.12 -6.68 5.51
CA PRO A 158 -3.65 -8.05 5.40
C PRO A 158 -4.78 -9.02 4.99
N LEU A 159 -6.00 -8.84 5.51
CA LEU A 159 -7.14 -9.71 5.18
C LEU A 159 -7.54 -9.63 3.70
N LEU A 160 -7.49 -8.44 3.12
CA LEU A 160 -7.76 -8.25 1.71
C LEU A 160 -6.63 -8.84 0.87
N VAL A 161 -5.37 -8.67 1.29
CA VAL A 161 -4.23 -9.27 0.61
C VAL A 161 -4.31 -10.80 0.65
N ASP A 162 -4.66 -11.42 1.78
CA ASP A 162 -4.81 -12.88 1.91
C ASP A 162 -5.92 -13.44 1.02
N ALA A 163 -6.99 -12.66 0.81
CA ALA A 163 -8.09 -13.04 -0.06
C ALA A 163 -7.75 -13.00 -1.57
N LEU A 164 -6.63 -12.38 -1.98
CA LEU A 164 -6.27 -12.28 -3.39
C LEU A 164 -5.96 -13.68 -3.96
N PRO A 165 -6.49 -14.05 -5.13
CA PRO A 165 -6.05 -15.25 -5.83
C PRO A 165 -4.55 -15.22 -6.12
N ALA A 166 -3.91 -16.39 -6.15
CA ALA A 166 -2.48 -16.49 -6.45
C ALA A 166 -2.17 -15.85 -7.80
N GLY A 167 -1.12 -15.01 -7.86
CA GLY A 167 -0.73 -14.28 -9.07
C GLY A 167 -1.63 -13.10 -9.45
N HIS A 168 -2.66 -12.79 -8.67
CA HIS A 168 -3.62 -11.72 -8.95
C HIS A 168 -3.50 -10.57 -7.92
N ALA A 169 -2.29 -10.18 -7.54
CA ALA A 169 -2.11 -8.97 -6.75
C ALA A 169 -2.22 -7.72 -7.65
N PRO A 170 -2.71 -6.58 -7.14
CA PRO A 170 -2.79 -5.36 -7.93
C PRO A 170 -1.39 -4.94 -8.42
N PRO A 171 -1.25 -4.45 -9.67
CA PRO A 171 0.06 -4.23 -10.28
C PRO A 171 1.05 -3.38 -9.48
N PRO A 172 0.65 -2.28 -8.79
CA PRO A 172 1.59 -1.49 -7.97
C PRO A 172 2.22 -2.33 -6.85
N LEU A 173 1.41 -3.12 -6.15
CA LEU A 173 1.83 -3.96 -5.04
C LEU A 173 2.65 -5.16 -5.52
N ALA A 174 2.21 -5.81 -6.60
CA ALA A 174 2.89 -6.97 -7.18
C ALA A 174 4.30 -6.61 -7.68
N ARG A 175 4.43 -5.49 -8.40
CA ARG A 175 5.72 -5.01 -8.91
C ARG A 175 6.67 -4.61 -7.80
N LEU A 176 6.14 -3.98 -6.74
CA LEU A 176 6.94 -3.63 -5.58
C LEU A 176 7.52 -4.86 -4.89
N VAL A 177 6.72 -5.88 -4.60
CA VAL A 177 7.23 -7.08 -3.93
C VAL A 177 8.21 -7.84 -4.82
N ALA A 178 7.96 -7.88 -6.14
CA ALA A 178 8.88 -8.48 -7.09
C ALA A 178 10.25 -7.78 -7.16
N SER A 179 10.35 -6.50 -6.75
CA SER A 179 11.63 -5.78 -6.75
C SER A 179 12.57 -6.19 -5.62
N PHE A 180 12.09 -6.96 -4.62
CA PHE A 180 12.90 -7.36 -3.46
C PHE A 180 14.03 -8.33 -3.83
N THR A 181 13.86 -9.07 -4.92
CA THR A 181 14.82 -10.08 -5.40
C THR A 181 15.65 -9.62 -6.59
N LEU A 182 15.44 -8.39 -7.08
CA LEU A 182 16.30 -7.73 -8.06
C LEU A 182 17.52 -7.12 -7.35
#